data_AF-A0AAW6XUF8-F1
#
_entry.id   AF-A0AAW6XUF8-F1
#
_cell.length_a   1.000
_cell.length_b   1.000
_cell.length_c   1.000
_cell.angle_alpha   90.00
_cell.angle_beta   90.00
_cell.angle_gamma   90.00
#
_symmetry.space_group_name_H-M   'P 1'
#
loop_
_entity.id
_entity.type
_entity.pdbx_description
1 polymer ?
#
loop_
_entity_poly.entity_id
_entity_poly.type
_entity_poly.pdbx_seq_one_letter_code
_entity_poly.pdbx_strand_id
1 'polypeptide(L)'
;LRPALAEAFGRAFDNAALYNTGGDGTGTGPFDDYVAKTTKAVTLGTSKKGVYGDLVTGLDLLLKDKKRATGFAFDTGMETTFLGQLDQTGRPLFVPGEATETASAVAHGSLLGRTTVLAEGIGNGPVEGFLGNWSKAAWGVVGGINYRISTEAAVTIGDKLVSLFEHNLVAILAEAEYGFVLESADHFVKFNAATGEAA
;
A
#
# COMPACT_ATOMS: atom_id res chain seq x y z
N LEU A 1 9.55 -14.34 14.58
CA LEU A 1 9.44 -15.10 13.31
C LEU A 1 8.03 -15.05 12.71
N ARG A 2 7.00 -15.55 13.41
CA ARG A 2 5.60 -15.46 12.93
C ARG A 2 5.14 -14.04 12.51
N PRO A 3 5.36 -12.96 13.30
CA PRO A 3 4.96 -11.62 12.87
C PRO A 3 5.75 -11.11 11.66
N ALA A 4 7.07 -11.36 11.61
CA ALA A 4 7.91 -10.97 10.49
C ALA A 4 7.52 -11.68 9.18
N LEU A 5 7.15 -12.97 9.24
CA LEU A 5 6.66 -13.71 8.07
C LEU A 5 5.28 -13.20 7.62
N ALA A 6 4.39 -12.90 8.57
CA ALA A 6 3.08 -12.32 8.25
C ALA A 6 3.22 -10.94 7.59
N GLU A 7 4.12 -10.10 8.10
CA GLU A 7 4.44 -8.80 7.51
C GLU A 7 5.04 -8.95 6.10
N ALA A 8 5.98 -9.87 5.91
CA ALA A 8 6.58 -10.12 4.61
C ALA A 8 5.54 -10.57 3.57
N PHE A 9 4.59 -11.44 3.94
CA PHE A 9 3.51 -11.83 3.04
C PHE A 9 2.55 -10.67 2.76
N GLY A 10 2.21 -9.86 3.76
CA GLY A 10 1.40 -8.65 3.57
C GLY A 10 2.03 -7.69 2.58
N ARG A 11 3.32 -7.36 2.77
CA ARG A 11 4.08 -6.49 1.86
C ARG A 11 4.16 -7.05 0.44
N ALA A 12 4.43 -8.35 0.32
CA ALA A 12 4.46 -9.01 -0.99
C ALA A 12 3.10 -8.94 -1.71
N PHE A 13 2.01 -9.13 -0.97
CA PHE A 13 0.65 -8.99 -1.51
C PHE A 13 0.33 -7.56 -1.93
N ASP A 14 0.64 -6.56 -1.09
CA ASP A 14 0.39 -5.16 -1.41
C ASP A 14 1.20 -4.69 -2.63
N ASN A 15 2.47 -5.11 -2.74
CA ASN A 15 3.30 -4.86 -3.92
C ASN A 15 2.66 -5.40 -5.21
N ALA A 16 2.12 -6.62 -5.16
CA ALA A 16 1.45 -7.23 -6.28
C ALA A 16 0.12 -6.54 -6.62
N ALA A 17 -0.75 -6.31 -5.63
CA ALA A 17 -2.09 -5.76 -5.81
C ALA A 17 -2.09 -4.26 -6.18
N LEU A 18 -1.15 -3.49 -5.63
CA LEU A 18 -1.05 -2.06 -5.89
C LEU A 18 -0.25 -1.77 -7.16
N TYR A 19 0.89 -2.42 -7.37
CA TYR A 19 1.88 -2.01 -8.38
C TYR A 19 2.19 -3.06 -9.46
N ASN A 20 1.63 -4.27 -9.36
CA ASN A 20 2.02 -5.39 -10.21
C ASN A 20 3.52 -5.69 -10.16
N THR A 21 4.07 -5.64 -8.96
CA THR A 21 5.47 -5.97 -8.67
C THR A 21 5.54 -7.34 -7.99
N GLY A 22 6.62 -8.08 -8.22
CA GLY A 22 6.86 -9.34 -7.51
C GLY A 22 6.98 -9.14 -5.99
N GLY A 23 6.80 -10.23 -5.24
CA GLY A 23 6.78 -10.18 -3.77
C GLY A 23 8.09 -9.70 -3.12
N ASP A 24 9.20 -9.76 -3.85
CA ASP A 24 10.51 -9.23 -3.44
C ASP A 24 10.75 -7.76 -3.85
N GLY A 25 9.73 -7.10 -4.42
CA GLY A 25 9.84 -5.74 -4.93
C GLY A 25 10.45 -5.65 -6.34
N THR A 26 10.66 -6.77 -7.02
CA THR A 26 11.21 -6.81 -8.38
C THR A 26 10.33 -7.60 -9.34
N GLY A 27 10.55 -7.43 -10.65
CA GLY A 27 9.81 -8.16 -11.68
C GLY A 27 8.33 -7.79 -11.78
N THR A 28 7.54 -8.68 -12.37
CA THR A 28 6.09 -8.51 -12.58
C THR A 28 5.33 -9.38 -11.61
N GLY A 29 4.28 -8.80 -11.01
CA GLY A 29 3.38 -9.49 -10.11
C GLY A 29 2.49 -10.53 -10.82
N PRO A 30 1.80 -11.37 -10.05
CA PRO A 30 0.95 -12.44 -10.58
C PRO A 30 -0.43 -11.95 -11.05
N PHE A 31 -0.78 -10.67 -10.90
CA PHE A 31 -2.14 -10.16 -11.17
C PHE A 31 -2.19 -9.32 -12.45
N ASP A 32 -3.19 -9.61 -13.30
CA ASP A 32 -3.41 -8.88 -14.57
C ASP A 32 -3.92 -7.44 -14.37
N ASP A 33 -4.65 -7.22 -13.28
CA ASP A 33 -5.20 -5.92 -12.88
C ASP A 33 -4.71 -5.53 -11.48
N TYR A 34 -4.32 -4.27 -11.35
CA TYR A 34 -3.70 -3.69 -10.15
C TYR A 34 -4.10 -2.22 -10.02
N VAL A 35 -4.00 -1.66 -8.81
CA VAL A 35 -4.55 -0.33 -8.49
C VAL A 35 -3.82 0.79 -9.24
N ALA A 36 -2.49 0.75 -9.32
CA ALA A 36 -1.67 1.77 -9.98
C ALA A 36 -1.83 1.82 -11.51
N LYS A 37 -2.51 0.83 -12.11
CA LYS A 37 -2.90 0.79 -13.53
C LYS A 37 -3.86 1.93 -13.91
N THR A 38 -4.43 2.62 -12.92
CA THR A 38 -5.29 3.78 -13.15
C THR A 38 -4.58 4.86 -13.97
N THR A 39 -5.31 5.42 -14.92
CA THR A 39 -4.88 6.57 -15.74
C THR A 39 -5.11 7.91 -15.04
N LYS A 40 -5.91 7.91 -13.97
CA LYS A 40 -6.22 9.12 -13.19
C LYS A 40 -5.12 9.39 -12.18
N ALA A 41 -4.44 10.53 -12.32
CA ALA A 41 -3.36 10.93 -11.42
C ALA A 41 -3.49 12.41 -11.03
N VAL A 42 -3.10 12.74 -9.80
CA VAL A 42 -3.01 14.11 -9.30
C VAL A 42 -1.67 14.29 -8.61
N THR A 43 -0.99 15.42 -8.85
CA THR A 43 0.26 15.77 -8.18
C THR A 43 -0.03 16.63 -6.96
N LEU A 44 0.39 16.18 -5.78
CA LEU A 44 0.19 16.88 -4.51
C LEU A 44 1.05 18.13 -4.44
N GLY A 45 0.55 19.20 -3.82
CA GLY A 45 1.24 20.49 -3.66
C GLY A 45 1.14 21.42 -4.87
N THR A 46 0.36 21.07 -5.90
CA THR A 46 0.25 21.89 -7.13
C THR A 46 -0.95 22.83 -7.12
N SER A 47 -1.99 22.53 -6.33
CA SER A 47 -3.15 23.39 -6.20
C SER A 47 -2.85 24.67 -5.41
N LYS A 48 -3.47 25.78 -5.85
CA LYS A 48 -3.49 27.05 -5.09
C LYS A 48 -4.18 26.93 -3.72
N LYS A 49 -4.95 25.85 -3.51
CA LYS A 49 -5.58 25.53 -2.21
C LYS A 49 -4.76 24.51 -1.41
N GLY A 50 -3.48 24.32 -1.76
CA GLY A 50 -2.60 23.32 -1.16
C GLY A 50 -3.09 21.90 -1.40
N VAL A 51 -2.62 20.98 -0.55
CA VAL A 51 -2.93 19.54 -0.62
C VAL A 51 -4.44 19.29 -0.58
N TYR A 52 -5.21 20.10 0.15
CA TYR A 52 -6.67 20.03 0.16
C TYR A 52 -7.27 20.13 -1.26
N GLY A 53 -6.79 21.09 -2.05
CA GLY A 53 -7.26 21.28 -3.42
C GLY A 53 -6.92 20.11 -4.33
N ASP A 54 -5.77 19.48 -4.13
CA ASP A 54 -5.34 18.31 -4.89
C ASP A 54 -6.21 17.09 -4.55
N LEU A 55 -6.50 16.85 -3.27
CA LEU A 55 -7.39 15.78 -2.83
C LEU A 55 -8.82 15.94 -3.37
N VAL A 56 -9.34 17.16 -3.38
CA VAL A 56 -10.64 17.47 -3.99
C VAL A 56 -10.61 17.25 -5.51
N THR A 57 -9.51 17.59 -6.17
CA THR A 57 -9.33 17.32 -7.61
C THR A 57 -9.34 15.83 -7.90
N GLY A 58 -8.67 15.02 -7.07
CA GLY A 58 -8.71 13.56 -7.19
C GLY A 58 -10.12 12.99 -6.99
N LEU A 59 -10.87 13.52 -6.03
CA LEU A 59 -12.27 13.13 -5.84
C LEU A 59 -13.15 13.51 -7.05
N ASP A 60 -12.95 14.70 -7.61
CA ASP A 60 -13.68 15.19 -8.77
C ASP A 60 -13.46 14.31 -10.01
N LEU A 61 -12.24 13.79 -10.21
CA LEU A 61 -11.95 12.83 -11.30
C LEU A 61 -12.79 11.55 -11.19
N LEU A 62 -13.04 11.05 -9.99
CA LEU A 62 -13.90 9.88 -9.79
C LEU A 62 -15.38 10.21 -9.96
N LEU A 63 -15.81 11.36 -9.42
CA LEU A 63 -17.21 11.77 -9.49
C LEU A 63 -17.67 12.10 -10.92
N LYS A 64 -16.80 12.68 -11.75
CA LYS A 64 -17.06 12.93 -13.19
C LYS A 64 -17.38 11.64 -13.95
N ASP A 65 -16.70 10.55 -13.59
CA ASP A 65 -16.92 9.22 -14.16
C ASP A 65 -18.03 8.44 -13.43
N LYS A 66 -18.79 9.10 -12.54
CA LYS A 66 -19.84 8.52 -11.69
C LYS A 66 -19.34 7.35 -10.83
N LYS A 67 -18.06 7.37 -10.46
CA LYS A 67 -17.44 6.40 -9.58
C LYS A 67 -17.43 6.93 -8.14
N ARG A 68 -17.82 6.08 -7.20
CA ARG A 68 -17.80 6.42 -5.77
C ARG A 68 -16.38 6.28 -5.23
N ALA A 69 -15.96 7.18 -4.34
CA ALA A 69 -14.76 7.02 -3.54
C ALA A 69 -15.14 6.61 -2.11
N THR A 70 -14.61 5.49 -1.62
CA THR A 70 -14.88 4.98 -0.26
C THR A 70 -13.78 5.32 0.74
N GLY A 71 -12.53 5.40 0.31
CA GLY A 71 -11.42 5.68 1.22
C GLY A 71 -10.11 6.02 0.52
N PHE A 72 -9.17 6.48 1.33
CA PHE A 72 -7.81 6.81 0.96
C PHE A 72 -6.84 5.79 1.56
N ALA A 73 -5.78 5.47 0.82
CA ALA A 73 -4.61 4.76 1.32
C ALA A 73 -3.37 5.59 0.96
N PHE A 74 -2.57 5.99 1.94
CA PHE A 74 -1.35 6.76 1.73
C PHE A 74 -0.17 6.10 2.44
N ASP A 75 1.03 6.44 1.99
CA ASP A 75 2.24 6.07 2.70
C ASP A 75 2.34 6.80 4.05
N THR A 76 3.01 6.20 5.03
CA THR A 76 3.19 6.78 6.37
C THR A 76 3.94 8.11 6.32
N GLY A 77 4.83 8.33 5.34
CA GLY A 77 5.53 9.61 5.15
C GLY A 77 4.59 10.82 4.98
N MET A 78 3.38 10.60 4.48
CA MET A 78 2.39 11.66 4.25
C MET A 78 1.74 12.19 5.54
N GLU A 79 1.90 11.52 6.68
CA GLU A 79 1.31 11.93 7.96
C GLU A 79 1.70 13.37 8.34
N THR A 80 2.99 13.69 8.24
CA THR A 80 3.51 15.03 8.58
C THR A 80 2.94 16.10 7.64
N THR A 81 2.84 15.78 6.35
CA THR A 81 2.23 16.66 5.35
C THR A 81 0.78 16.94 5.69
N PHE A 82 0.00 15.93 6.06
CA PHE A 82 -1.41 16.11 6.40
C PHE A 82 -1.64 16.86 7.71
N LEU A 83 -0.83 16.58 8.75
CA LEU A 83 -0.89 17.30 10.03
C LEU A 83 -0.43 18.76 9.89
N GLY A 84 0.43 19.06 8.92
CA GLY A 84 0.87 20.43 8.61
C GLY A 84 -0.13 21.26 7.80
N GLN A 85 -1.17 20.65 7.22
CA GLN A 85 -2.19 21.38 6.46
C GLN A 85 -3.30 21.89 7.38
N LEU A 86 -3.32 23.22 7.55
CA LEU A 86 -4.34 23.93 8.32
C LEU A 86 -5.28 24.71 7.39
N ASP A 87 -6.55 24.79 7.74
CA ASP A 87 -7.48 25.73 7.10
C ASP A 87 -7.19 27.19 7.53
N GLN A 88 -7.87 28.16 6.91
CA GLN A 88 -7.73 29.58 7.24
C GLN A 88 -8.13 29.93 8.68
N THR A 89 -8.82 29.01 9.38
CA THR A 89 -9.24 29.12 10.78
C THR A 89 -8.31 28.32 11.71
N GLY A 90 -7.22 27.74 11.20
CA GLY A 90 -6.26 26.94 11.96
C GLY A 90 -6.72 25.51 12.26
N ARG A 91 -7.75 24.99 11.59
CA ARG A 91 -8.24 23.61 11.81
C ARG A 91 -7.42 22.63 10.96
N PRO A 92 -6.97 21.50 11.53
CA PRO A 92 -6.29 20.47 10.76
C PRO A 92 -7.19 19.84 9.70
N LEU A 93 -6.60 19.55 8.53
CA LEU A 93 -7.28 18.84 7.45
C LEU A 93 -7.52 17.35 7.78
N PHE A 94 -6.56 16.73 8.47
CA PHE A 94 -6.64 15.34 8.88
C PHE A 94 -7.21 15.25 10.29
N VAL A 95 -8.26 14.43 10.44
CA VAL A 95 -8.81 14.08 11.75
C VAL A 95 -8.29 12.68 12.08
N PRO A 96 -7.33 12.54 13.00
CA PRO A 96 -6.88 11.22 13.43
C PRO A 96 -8.06 10.47 14.06
N GLY A 97 -8.14 9.16 13.82
CA GLY A 97 -9.09 8.30 14.52
C GLY A 97 -8.75 8.22 16.01
N GLU A 98 -9.71 7.80 16.82
CA GLU A 98 -9.42 7.46 18.22
C GLU A 98 -8.36 6.36 18.25
N ALA A 99 -7.27 6.58 18.99
CA ALA A 99 -6.26 5.56 19.21
C ALA A 99 -6.90 4.42 20.01
N THR A 100 -7.28 3.34 19.33
CA THR A 100 -7.62 2.11 20.03
C THR A 100 -6.38 1.58 20.74
N GLU A 101 -6.52 1.07 21.96
CA GLU A 101 -5.45 0.58 22.89
C GLU A 101 -4.49 -0.48 22.31
N THR A 102 -4.64 -0.86 21.04
CA THR A 102 -3.70 -1.67 20.28
C THR A 102 -3.01 -0.79 19.25
N ALA A 103 -1.70 -0.61 19.40
CA ALA A 103 -0.85 0.00 18.38
C ALA A 103 -0.93 -0.83 17.09
N SER A 104 -1.89 -0.49 16.22
CA SER A 104 -1.97 -1.01 14.87
C SER A 104 -0.79 -0.46 14.07
N ALA A 105 -0.14 -1.29 13.25
CA ALA A 105 0.90 -0.84 12.32
C ALA A 105 0.35 0.11 11.23
N VAL A 106 -0.97 0.30 11.22
CA VAL A 106 -1.71 1.15 10.30
C VAL A 106 -2.34 2.28 11.09
N ALA A 107 -2.01 3.53 10.77
CA ALA A 107 -2.71 4.68 11.32
C ALA A 107 -4.02 4.91 10.56
N HIS A 108 -5.10 5.08 11.30
CA HIS A 108 -6.44 5.29 10.78
C HIS A 108 -6.91 6.71 11.06
N GLY A 109 -7.54 7.35 10.07
CA GLY A 109 -8.14 8.67 10.25
C GLY A 109 -9.21 8.97 9.22
N SER A 110 -9.63 10.22 9.18
CA SER A 110 -10.60 10.71 8.22
C SER A 110 -10.04 11.90 7.44
N LEU A 111 -10.12 11.81 6.12
CA LEU A 111 -9.78 12.86 5.19
C LEU A 111 -11.01 13.12 4.31
N LEU A 112 -11.51 14.37 4.30
CA LEU A 112 -12.74 14.73 3.59
C LEU A 112 -13.95 13.85 3.96
N GLY A 113 -14.03 13.40 5.22
CA GLY A 113 -15.12 12.54 5.71
C GLY A 113 -15.04 11.08 5.24
N ARG A 114 -13.89 10.62 4.75
CA ARG A 114 -13.66 9.25 4.27
C ARG A 114 -12.56 8.58 5.07
N THR A 115 -12.69 7.27 5.26
CA THR A 115 -11.68 6.44 5.92
C THR A 115 -10.35 6.59 5.18
N THR A 116 -9.31 6.92 5.94
CA THR A 116 -7.93 7.07 5.47
C THR A 116 -7.06 6.10 6.24
N VAL A 117 -6.25 5.36 5.50
CA VAL A 117 -5.29 4.38 5.98
C VAL A 117 -3.91 4.91 5.64
N LEU A 118 -3.04 5.00 6.65
CA LEU A 118 -1.61 5.28 6.50
C LEU A 118 -0.86 4.00 6.82
N ALA A 119 -0.16 3.45 5.84
CA ALA A 119 0.58 2.20 5.97
C ALA A 119 1.88 2.27 5.16
N GLU A 120 2.93 1.61 5.65
CA GLU A 120 4.22 1.55 4.95
C GLU A 120 4.13 0.68 3.69
N GLY A 121 4.74 1.12 2.59
CA GLY A 121 4.78 0.36 1.34
C GLY A 121 3.57 0.58 0.44
N ILE A 122 2.70 1.52 0.80
CA ILE A 122 1.69 2.05 -0.12
C ILE A 122 2.36 2.96 -1.15
N GLY A 123 3.36 3.75 -0.75
CA GLY A 123 4.13 4.59 -1.66
C GLY A 123 5.12 3.78 -2.50
N ASN A 124 5.24 4.11 -3.78
CA ASN A 124 6.27 3.54 -4.66
C ASN A 124 6.70 4.55 -5.73
N GLY A 125 7.98 4.93 -5.70
CA GLY A 125 8.55 5.92 -6.60
C GLY A 125 7.80 7.26 -6.46
N PRO A 126 7.18 7.79 -7.53
CA PRO A 126 6.48 9.07 -7.46
C PRO A 126 5.09 8.98 -6.81
N VAL A 127 4.55 7.78 -6.56
CA VAL A 127 3.19 7.59 -6.03
C VAL A 127 3.24 7.60 -4.51
N GLU A 128 2.47 8.49 -3.88
CA GLU A 128 2.37 8.66 -2.43
C GLU A 128 1.11 8.01 -1.84
N GLY A 129 0.12 7.70 -2.69
CA GLY A 129 -1.09 7.04 -2.27
C GLY A 129 -2.19 6.98 -3.31
N PHE A 130 -3.35 6.48 -2.88
CA PHE A 130 -4.51 6.19 -3.70
C PHE A 130 -5.80 6.67 -3.05
N LEU A 131 -6.73 7.11 -3.89
CA LEU A 131 -8.14 7.28 -3.57
C LEU A 131 -8.96 6.38 -4.47
N GLY A 132 -9.92 5.65 -3.93
CA GLY A 132 -10.81 4.88 -4.79
C GLY A 132 -11.96 4.20 -4.08
N ASN A 133 -12.60 3.31 -4.83
CA ASN A 133 -13.60 2.41 -4.28
C ASN A 133 -12.99 1.06 -3.91
N TRP A 134 -12.57 0.93 -2.65
CA TRP A 134 -12.06 -0.34 -2.13
C TRP A 134 -13.11 -1.46 -2.11
N SER A 135 -14.41 -1.15 -2.25
CA SER A 135 -15.45 -2.19 -2.40
C SER A 135 -15.41 -2.88 -3.78
N LYS A 136 -14.61 -2.39 -4.72
CA LYS A 136 -14.42 -2.96 -6.07
C LYS A 136 -13.12 -3.74 -6.23
N ALA A 137 -12.35 -3.82 -5.14
CA ALA A 137 -11.22 -4.72 -4.98
C ALA A 137 -11.64 -5.82 -4.01
N ALA A 138 -11.50 -7.07 -4.41
CA ALA A 138 -11.72 -8.22 -3.55
C ALA A 138 -10.40 -8.99 -3.44
N TRP A 139 -10.07 -9.39 -2.22
CA TRP A 139 -8.91 -10.23 -1.97
C TRP A 139 -9.26 -11.34 -1.00
N GLY A 140 -8.49 -12.42 -1.04
CA GLY A 140 -8.66 -13.54 -0.14
C GLY A 140 -7.41 -14.40 -0.08
N VAL A 141 -7.34 -15.23 0.95
CA VAL A 141 -6.28 -16.22 1.12
C VAL A 141 -6.85 -17.58 0.75
N VAL A 142 -6.15 -18.30 -0.13
CA VAL A 142 -6.47 -19.68 -0.45
C VAL A 142 -5.72 -20.56 0.55
N GLY A 143 -6.43 -20.97 1.60
CA GLY A 143 -5.87 -21.82 2.66
C GLY A 143 -5.09 -21.06 3.74
N GLY A 144 -4.31 -21.81 4.52
CA GLY A 144 -3.48 -21.28 5.60
C GLY A 144 -2.01 -21.18 5.20
N ILE A 145 -1.21 -20.53 6.05
CA ILE A 145 0.25 -20.49 5.86
C ILE A 145 0.83 -21.87 6.17
N ASN A 146 1.42 -22.51 5.18
CA ASN A 146 2.12 -23.79 5.32
C ASN A 146 3.59 -23.54 5.65
N TYR A 147 4.14 -24.29 6.61
CA TYR A 147 5.53 -24.16 7.03
C TYR A 147 6.28 -25.48 6.78
N ARG A 148 7.42 -25.39 6.11
CA ARG A 148 8.36 -26.49 5.92
C ARG A 148 9.69 -26.11 6.55
N ILE A 149 10.18 -26.94 7.46
CA ILE A 149 11.46 -26.73 8.16
C ILE A 149 12.45 -27.77 7.63
N SER A 150 13.62 -27.32 7.19
CA SER A 150 14.70 -28.20 6.72
C SER A 150 16.04 -27.82 7.34
N THR A 151 16.78 -28.84 7.76
CA THR A 151 18.15 -28.76 8.26
C THR A 151 19.18 -29.37 7.30
N GLU A 152 18.70 -29.92 6.17
CA GLU A 152 19.50 -30.71 5.22
C GLU A 152 19.55 -30.10 3.82
N ALA A 153 18.71 -29.10 3.53
CA ALA A 153 18.67 -28.46 2.21
C ALA A 153 19.92 -27.60 1.95
N ALA A 154 20.14 -27.29 0.67
CA ALA A 154 21.03 -26.20 0.26
C ALA A 154 20.18 -25.01 -0.19
N VAL A 155 20.57 -23.80 0.23
CA VAL A 155 19.86 -22.55 -0.11
C VAL A 155 20.84 -21.59 -0.78
N THR A 156 20.39 -20.91 -1.82
CA THR A 156 21.19 -19.87 -2.47
C THR A 156 21.17 -18.60 -1.63
N ILE A 157 22.33 -18.17 -1.13
CA ILE A 157 22.50 -16.92 -0.38
C ILE A 157 23.55 -16.09 -1.13
N GLY A 158 23.14 -14.93 -1.67
CA GLY A 158 24.04 -14.03 -2.41
C GLY A 158 24.75 -14.73 -3.58
N ASP A 159 23.96 -15.38 -4.46
CA ASP A 159 24.40 -16.11 -5.65
C ASP A 159 25.30 -17.34 -5.41
N LYS A 160 25.46 -17.78 -4.17
CA LYS A 160 26.19 -19.00 -3.81
C LYS A 160 25.25 -20.04 -3.20
N LEU A 161 25.34 -21.27 -3.69
CA LEU A 161 24.67 -22.41 -3.08
C LEU A 161 25.37 -22.74 -1.75
N VAL A 162 24.69 -22.56 -0.63
CA VAL A 162 25.21 -22.84 0.72
C VAL A 162 24.50 -24.06 1.29
N SER A 163 25.28 -25.05 1.72
CA SER A 163 24.77 -26.24 2.43
C SER A 163 24.36 -25.87 3.86
N LEU A 164 23.10 -26.06 4.24
CA LEU A 164 22.65 -25.73 5.59
C LEU A 164 23.25 -26.69 6.64
N PHE A 165 23.48 -27.94 6.25
CA PHE A 165 24.01 -28.96 7.14
C PHE A 165 25.46 -28.68 7.57
N GLU A 166 26.33 -28.30 6.62
CA GLU A 166 27.75 -28.02 6.91
C GLU A 166 27.95 -26.77 7.77
N HIS A 167 26.97 -25.86 7.74
CA HIS A 167 27.02 -24.58 8.43
C HIS A 167 26.12 -24.51 9.68
N ASN A 168 25.52 -25.62 10.12
CA ASN A 168 24.57 -25.68 11.25
C ASN A 168 23.41 -24.67 11.12
N LEU A 169 22.89 -24.48 9.91
CA LEU A 169 21.79 -23.57 9.61
C LEU A 169 20.45 -24.31 9.51
N VAL A 170 19.36 -23.60 9.77
CA VAL A 170 17.99 -24.10 9.62
C VAL A 170 17.25 -23.20 8.65
N ALA A 171 16.65 -23.78 7.61
CA ALA A 171 15.78 -23.06 6.70
C ALA A 171 14.31 -23.30 7.07
N ILE A 172 13.54 -22.21 7.00
CA ILE A 172 12.10 -22.23 7.17
C ILE A 172 11.51 -21.66 5.88
N LEU A 173 10.80 -22.51 5.15
CA LEU A 173 10.02 -22.11 4.00
C LEU A 173 8.57 -21.95 4.44
N ALA A 174 8.01 -20.76 4.24
CA ALA A 174 6.61 -20.47 4.49
C ALA A 174 5.93 -20.19 3.15
N GLU A 175 4.75 -20.78 2.93
CA GLU A 175 3.98 -20.64 1.70
C GLU A 175 2.56 -20.19 2.02
N ALA A 176 2.09 -19.19 1.28
CA ALA A 176 0.75 -18.63 1.37
C ALA A 176 0.27 -18.28 -0.04
N GLU A 177 -0.99 -18.60 -0.34
CA GLU A 177 -1.60 -18.32 -1.63
C GLU A 177 -2.65 -17.23 -1.47
N TYR A 178 -2.56 -16.19 -2.29
CA TYR A 178 -3.45 -15.05 -2.26
C TYR A 178 -4.15 -14.88 -3.61
N GLY A 179 -5.44 -14.58 -3.56
CA GLY A 179 -6.22 -14.14 -4.70
C GLY A 179 -6.51 -12.64 -4.61
N PHE A 180 -6.39 -11.94 -5.72
CA PHE A 180 -6.81 -10.55 -5.87
C PHE A 180 -7.63 -10.40 -7.15
N VAL A 181 -8.75 -9.69 -7.06
CA VAL A 181 -9.60 -9.35 -8.19
C VAL A 181 -10.00 -7.88 -8.08
N LEU A 182 -9.81 -7.16 -9.18
CA LEU A 182 -10.18 -5.76 -9.33
C LEU A 182 -11.19 -5.64 -10.47
N GLU A 183 -12.33 -4.98 -10.24
CA GLU A 183 -13.32 -4.77 -11.31
C GLU A 183 -12.76 -3.91 -12.45
N SER A 184 -12.10 -2.80 -12.10
CA SER A 184 -11.38 -1.93 -13.02
C SER A 184 -10.55 -0.92 -12.23
N ALA A 185 -9.36 -0.59 -12.75
CA ALA A 185 -8.52 0.45 -12.19
C ALA A 185 -9.13 1.87 -12.28
N ASP A 186 -10.15 2.07 -13.13
CA ASP A 186 -10.84 3.37 -13.27
C ASP A 186 -11.58 3.83 -12.02
N HIS A 187 -11.77 2.92 -11.06
CA HIS A 187 -12.32 3.19 -9.74
C HIS A 187 -11.33 3.85 -8.78
N PHE A 188 -10.09 4.10 -9.22
CA PHE A 188 -9.01 4.62 -8.40
C PHE A 188 -8.34 5.83 -9.05
N VAL A 189 -7.70 6.64 -8.21
CA VAL A 189 -6.85 7.79 -8.57
C VAL A 189 -5.57 7.66 -7.76
N LYS A 190 -4.43 7.86 -8.41
CA LYS A 190 -3.13 7.95 -7.73
C LYS A 190 -2.76 9.38 -7.41
N PHE A 191 -2.18 9.58 -6.23
CA PHE A 191 -1.57 10.84 -5.84
C PHE A 191 -0.06 10.71 -5.93
N ASN A 192 0.56 11.64 -6.65
CA ASN A 192 1.99 11.68 -6.81
C ASN A 192 2.60 12.80 -5.98
N ALA A 193 3.85 12.62 -5.55
CA ALA A 193 4.64 13.70 -4.98
C ALA A 193 4.82 14.83 -6.01
N ALA A 194 4.78 16.09 -5.57
CA ALA A 194 5.32 17.19 -6.36
C ALA A 194 6.81 16.92 -6.57
N THR A 195 7.22 16.71 -7.82
CA THR A 195 8.60 16.41 -8.24
C THR A 195 9.63 17.09 -7.32
N GLY A 196 10.22 16.30 -6.42
CA GLY A 196 11.10 16.73 -5.35
C GLY A 196 11.21 15.61 -4.31
N GLU A 197 12.32 14.88 -4.38
CA GLU A 197 12.76 13.84 -3.43
C GLU A 197 12.04 12.48 -3.50
N ALA A 198 12.46 11.68 -4.49
CA ALA A 198 12.74 10.28 -4.18
C ALA A 198 13.89 10.27 -3.16
N ALA A 199 13.58 9.93 -1.92
CA ALA A 199 14.56 9.53 -0.92
C ALA A 199 14.56 8.00 -0.83
#